data_AF-A0A1G9BBS5-F1
#
_entry.id   AF-A0A1G9BBS5-F1
#
_cell.length_a   1.000
_cell.length_b   1.000
_cell.length_c   1.000
_cell.angle_alpha   90.00
_cell.angle_beta   90.00
_cell.angle_gamma   90.00
#
_symmetry.space_group_name_H-M   'P 1'
#
loop_
_entity.id
_entity.type
_entity.pdbx_description
1 polymer ?
#
loop_
_entity_poly.entity_id
_entity_poly.type
_entity_poly.pdbx_seq_one_letter_code
_entity_poly.pdbx_strand_id
1 'polypeptide(L)'
;MSGLTAVALVVVILERWLFTAFATTDQVRVTSLFTALPPWAPAGWLLHLALVVLCFAAGHARATAPWPAGQVVRPVVTFLVAWGGGLVVLLANGFSRDAVLQILDAALGPLTCLIPYLPLWAVPYLAGLAWGRGRPGPELLPPGSRLVVLINRFALPLFLWHPTALVLAALATARLGPIAGLNDSPTGPLWLLARLAWLPVLATVLIGLVALARRR
;
A
#
# COMPACT_ATOMS: atom_id res chain seq x y z
N MET A 1 12.94 4.36 15.40
CA MET A 1 11.73 3.77 14.77
C MET A 1 11.68 2.30 15.17
N SER A 2 10.57 1.82 15.71
CA SER A 2 10.44 0.46 16.25
C SER A 2 10.22 -0.57 15.13
N GLY A 3 10.58 -1.84 15.38
CA GLY A 3 10.32 -2.95 14.47
C GLY A 3 8.84 -3.11 14.10
N LEU A 4 7.94 -2.77 15.04
CA LEU A 4 6.49 -2.77 14.87
C LEU A 4 6.01 -1.97 13.66
N THR A 5 6.56 -0.77 13.41
CA THR A 5 6.14 0.04 12.25
C THR A 5 6.56 -0.59 10.93
N ALA A 6 7.75 -1.21 10.89
CA ALA A 6 8.23 -1.89 9.70
C ALA A 6 7.38 -3.12 9.39
N VAL A 7 7.02 -3.90 10.43
CA VAL A 7 6.11 -5.04 10.30
C VAL A 7 4.73 -4.58 9.83
N ALA A 8 4.16 -3.55 10.46
CA ALA A 8 2.86 -2.99 10.08
C ALA A 8 2.82 -2.64 8.58
N LEU A 9 3.81 -1.88 8.10
CA LEU A 9 3.90 -1.50 6.70
C LEU A 9 3.99 -2.70 5.74
N VAL A 10 4.81 -3.70 6.08
CA VAL A 10 4.94 -4.91 5.25
C VAL A 10 3.62 -5.67 5.21
N VAL A 11 2.92 -5.78 6.35
CA VAL A 11 1.60 -6.41 6.41
C VAL A 11 0.59 -5.64 5.54
N VAL A 12 0.57 -4.30 5.58
CA VAL A 12 -0.31 -3.47 4.71
C VAL A 12 -0.09 -3.82 3.24
N ILE A 13 1.18 -3.83 2.83
CA ILE A 13 1.56 -4.05 1.42
C ILE A 13 1.16 -5.46 0.99
N LEU A 14 1.48 -6.47 1.81
CA LEU A 14 1.17 -7.87 1.52
C LEU A 14 -0.34 -8.11 1.47
N GLU A 15 -1.10 -7.57 2.41
CA GLU A 15 -2.56 -7.65 2.39
C GLU A 15 -3.10 -7.07 1.07
N ARG A 16 -2.71 -5.84 0.73
CA ARG A 16 -3.24 -5.18 -0.46
C ARG A 16 -2.88 -5.95 -1.73
N TRP A 17 -1.68 -6.52 -1.82
CA TRP A 17 -1.27 -7.33 -2.97
C TRP A 17 -1.99 -8.67 -3.04
N LEU A 18 -2.25 -9.31 -1.91
CA LEU A 18 -2.93 -10.61 -1.88
C LEU A 18 -4.42 -10.50 -2.18
N PHE A 19 -5.09 -9.44 -1.72
CA PHE A 19 -6.56 -9.38 -1.77
C PHE A 19 -7.13 -8.48 -2.87
N THR A 20 -6.36 -7.57 -3.45
CA THR A 20 -6.81 -6.75 -4.59
C THR A 20 -6.54 -7.51 -5.87
N ALA A 21 -7.53 -7.68 -6.75
CA ALA A 21 -7.41 -8.32 -8.07
C ALA A 21 -7.83 -7.35 -9.18
N PHE A 22 -7.20 -7.47 -10.35
CA PHE A 22 -7.56 -6.71 -11.55
C PHE A 22 -8.14 -7.69 -12.56
N ALA A 23 -9.43 -7.93 -12.58
CA ALA A 23 -10.01 -8.79 -13.60
C ALA A 23 -10.01 -8.03 -14.93
N THR A 24 -9.28 -8.51 -15.94
CA THR A 24 -9.23 -7.93 -17.30
C THR A 24 -9.89 -8.82 -18.35
N THR A 25 -11.01 -9.49 -18.01
CA THR A 25 -11.71 -10.37 -18.95
C THR A 25 -12.40 -9.62 -20.10
N ASP A 26 -13.15 -8.54 -19.81
CA ASP A 26 -13.81 -7.70 -20.84
C ASP A 26 -13.66 -6.18 -20.60
N GLN A 27 -13.42 -5.79 -19.35
CA GLN A 27 -13.12 -4.42 -18.90
C GLN A 27 -12.15 -4.53 -17.72
N VAL A 28 -11.30 -3.52 -17.50
CA VAL A 28 -10.48 -3.47 -16.27
C VAL A 28 -11.43 -3.28 -15.09
N ARG A 29 -11.61 -4.33 -14.29
CA ARG A 29 -12.39 -4.25 -13.05
C ARG A 29 -11.52 -4.56 -11.85
N VAL A 30 -11.54 -3.68 -10.86
CA VAL A 30 -10.88 -3.94 -9.58
C VAL A 30 -11.84 -4.76 -8.71
N THR A 31 -11.48 -6.00 -8.44
CA THR A 31 -12.26 -6.93 -7.60
C THR A 31 -11.46 -7.32 -6.36
N SER A 32 -12.15 -7.65 -5.28
CA SER A 32 -11.52 -8.14 -4.05
C SER A 32 -11.76 -9.64 -3.90
N LEU A 33 -10.75 -10.38 -3.44
CA LEU A 33 -10.87 -11.82 -3.13
C LEU A 33 -12.02 -12.08 -2.15
N PHE A 34 -12.28 -11.15 -1.21
CA PHE A 34 -13.36 -11.28 -0.23
C PHE A 34 -14.76 -11.18 -0.83
N THR A 35 -14.90 -10.48 -1.97
CA THR A 35 -16.16 -10.45 -2.72
C THR A 35 -16.38 -11.77 -3.47
N ALA A 36 -15.30 -12.43 -3.90
CA ALA A 36 -15.36 -13.71 -4.60
C ALA A 36 -15.44 -14.93 -3.66
N LEU A 37 -14.99 -14.81 -2.40
CA LEU A 37 -15.00 -15.86 -1.38
C LEU A 37 -15.68 -15.38 -0.08
N PRO A 38 -17.03 -15.31 -0.04
CA PRO A 38 -17.79 -14.84 1.12
C PRO A 38 -17.45 -15.49 2.47
N PRO A 39 -17.11 -16.80 2.56
CA PRO A 39 -16.75 -17.43 3.84
C PRO A 39 -15.50 -16.83 4.51
N TRP A 40 -14.62 -16.20 3.73
CA TRP A 40 -13.36 -15.61 4.20
C TRP A 40 -13.49 -14.11 4.51
N ALA A 41 -14.65 -13.50 4.24
CA ALA A 41 -14.90 -12.09 4.50
C ALA A 41 -14.62 -11.67 5.96
N PRO A 42 -15.01 -12.44 7.02
CA PRO A 42 -14.74 -12.07 8.41
C PRO A 42 -13.23 -11.99 8.71
N ALA A 43 -12.41 -12.85 8.10
CA ALA A 43 -10.97 -12.84 8.29
C ALA A 43 -10.33 -11.57 7.69
N GLY A 44 -10.87 -11.06 6.58
CA GLY A 44 -10.44 -9.79 5.97
C GLY A 44 -10.67 -8.59 6.88
N TRP A 45 -11.82 -8.53 7.56
CA TRP A 45 -12.12 -7.48 8.53
C TRP A 45 -11.16 -7.47 9.72
N LEU A 46 -10.83 -8.65 10.25
CA LEU A 46 -9.89 -8.78 11.37
C LEU A 46 -8.46 -8.39 10.97
N LEU A 47 -8.03 -8.74 9.75
CA LEU A 47 -6.74 -8.33 9.22
C LEU A 47 -6.67 -6.80 9.08
N HIS A 48 -7.72 -6.20 8.52
CA HIS A 48 -7.83 -4.76 8.34
C HIS A 48 -7.84 -4.01 9.68
N LEU A 49 -8.56 -4.52 10.70
CA LEU A 49 -8.58 -3.95 12.03
C LEU A 49 -7.21 -4.04 12.70
N ALA A 50 -6.55 -5.21 12.64
CA ALA A 50 -5.19 -5.39 13.15
C ALA A 50 -4.20 -4.44 12.48
N LEU A 51 -4.39 -4.17 11.19
CA LEU A 51 -3.61 -3.21 10.42
C LEU A 51 -3.79 -1.77 10.91
N VAL A 52 -5.04 -1.34 11.09
CA VAL A 52 -5.36 -0.01 11.65
C VAL A 52 -4.73 0.14 13.03
N VAL A 53 -4.83 -0.88 13.89
CA VAL A 53 -4.22 -0.88 15.23
C VAL A 53 -2.69 -0.83 15.17
N LEU A 54 -2.05 -1.58 14.27
CA LEU A 54 -0.60 -1.56 14.07
C LEU A 54 -0.10 -0.22 13.51
N CYS A 55 -0.82 0.36 12.54
CA CYS A 55 -0.55 1.69 12.00
C CYS A 55 -0.75 2.79 13.05
N PHE A 56 -1.74 2.64 13.92
CA PHE A 56 -2.00 3.53 15.05
C PHE A 56 -0.90 3.43 16.11
N ALA A 57 -0.54 2.22 16.54
CA ALA A 57 0.55 1.98 17.49
C ALA A 57 1.90 2.48 16.96
N ALA A 58 2.15 2.30 15.65
CA ALA A 58 3.32 2.83 14.96
C ALA A 58 3.33 4.36 14.86
N GLY A 59 2.18 4.99 14.61
CA GLY A 59 2.00 6.44 14.58
C GLY A 59 2.18 7.07 15.96
N HIS A 60 1.59 6.46 16.99
CA HIS A 60 1.72 6.86 18.39
C HIS A 60 3.18 6.79 18.87
N ALA A 61 3.91 5.73 18.50
CA ALA A 61 5.34 5.62 18.80
C ALA A 61 6.22 6.69 18.11
N ARG A 62 5.68 7.38 17.09
CA ARG A 62 6.36 8.43 16.31
C ARG A 62 5.88 9.85 16.60
N ALA A 63 4.74 10.05 17.23
CA ALA A 63 4.27 11.37 17.68
C ALA A 63 5.26 12.07 18.65
N THR A 64 6.28 11.34 19.10
CA THR A 64 7.38 11.80 19.96
C THR A 64 8.58 12.38 19.20
N ALA A 65 8.62 12.34 17.87
CA ALA A 65 9.74 12.87 17.07
C ALA A 65 9.27 13.71 15.87
N PRO A 66 9.77 14.95 15.68
CA PRO A 66 9.39 15.81 14.56
C PRO A 66 9.86 15.24 13.21
N TRP A 67 8.95 15.18 12.24
CA TRP A 67 9.26 14.80 10.86
C TRP A 67 9.85 16.02 10.12
N PRO A 68 10.98 15.92 9.41
CA PRO A 68 11.39 17.01 8.54
C PRO A 68 10.38 17.10 7.38
N ALA A 69 9.71 18.24 7.21
CA ALA A 69 8.66 18.45 6.20
C ALA A 69 9.07 17.98 4.78
N GLY A 70 10.37 18.12 4.44
CA GLY A 70 10.92 17.65 3.16
C GLY A 70 10.86 16.13 2.93
N GLN A 71 10.74 15.30 3.97
CA GLN A 71 10.59 13.85 3.83
C GLN A 71 9.17 13.42 3.42
N VAL A 72 8.17 14.28 3.61
CA VAL A 72 6.76 13.99 3.27
C VAL A 72 6.37 14.64 1.95
N VAL A 73 6.71 15.92 1.78
CA VAL A 73 6.28 16.71 0.61
C VAL A 73 6.83 16.12 -0.69
N ARG A 74 8.13 15.81 -0.75
CA ARG A 74 8.76 15.33 -1.99
C ARG A 74 8.16 14.00 -2.49
N PRO A 75 8.05 12.92 -1.69
CA PRO A 75 7.42 11.68 -2.16
C PRO A 75 5.97 11.85 -2.64
N VAL A 76 5.18 12.68 -1.94
CA VAL A 76 3.78 12.94 -2.31
C VAL A 76 3.70 13.70 -3.63
N VAL A 77 4.48 14.78 -3.79
CA VAL A 77 4.50 15.55 -5.05
C VAL A 77 4.98 14.67 -6.21
N THR A 78 6.06 13.91 -6.03
CA THR A 78 6.56 13.00 -7.08
C THR A 78 5.50 11.97 -7.47
N PHE A 79 4.78 11.42 -6.49
CA PHE A 79 3.69 10.48 -6.72
C PHE A 79 2.54 11.12 -7.51
N LEU A 80 2.08 12.30 -7.10
CA LEU A 80 1.00 13.04 -7.76
C LEU A 80 1.37 13.44 -9.20
N VAL A 81 2.59 13.93 -9.43
CA VAL A 81 3.07 14.27 -10.78
C VAL A 81 3.14 13.04 -11.68
N ALA A 82 3.68 11.93 -11.16
CA ALA A 82 3.76 10.69 -11.92
C ALA A 82 2.38 10.15 -12.31
N TRP A 83 1.41 10.19 -11.39
CA TRP A 83 0.05 9.76 -11.67
C TRP A 83 -0.73 10.75 -12.55
N GLY A 84 -0.45 12.04 -12.45
CA GLY A 84 -0.97 13.04 -13.40
C GLY A 84 -0.54 12.74 -14.84
N GLY A 85 0.73 12.37 -15.05
CA GLY A 85 1.23 11.90 -16.35
C GLY A 85 0.64 10.55 -16.76
N GLY A 86 0.56 9.60 -15.83
CA GLY A 86 -0.04 8.28 -16.06
C GLY A 86 -1.49 8.34 -16.51
N LEU A 87 -2.27 9.28 -15.98
CA LEU A 87 -3.66 9.52 -16.39
C LEU A 87 -3.74 9.92 -17.87
N VAL A 88 -2.88 10.83 -18.32
CA VAL A 88 -2.82 11.24 -19.73
C VAL A 88 -2.49 10.04 -20.63
N VAL A 89 -1.55 9.19 -20.21
CA VAL A 89 -1.18 7.97 -20.94
C VAL A 89 -2.34 6.98 -21.00
N LEU A 90 -3.04 6.74 -19.89
CA LEU A 90 -4.20 5.84 -19.85
C LEU A 90 -5.31 6.32 -20.79
N LEU A 91 -5.63 7.62 -20.76
CA LEU A 91 -6.63 8.20 -21.65
C LEU A 91 -6.19 8.12 -23.13
N ALA A 92 -4.91 8.38 -23.43
CA ALA A 92 -4.37 8.28 -24.77
C ALA A 92 -4.35 6.85 -25.34
N ASN A 93 -4.30 5.83 -24.48
CA ASN A 93 -4.38 4.41 -24.87
C ASN A 93 -5.82 3.92 -25.05
N GLY A 94 -6.83 4.79 -24.92
CA GLY A 94 -8.23 4.44 -25.16
C GLY A 94 -8.89 3.64 -24.04
N PHE A 95 -8.34 3.66 -22.82
CA PHE A 95 -9.02 3.05 -21.67
C PHE A 95 -10.36 3.77 -21.40
N SER A 96 -11.40 2.99 -21.11
CA SER A 96 -12.73 3.53 -20.77
C SER A 96 -12.65 4.41 -19.52
N ARG A 97 -13.54 5.42 -19.41
CA ARG A 97 -13.60 6.31 -18.24
C ARG A 97 -13.74 5.50 -16.94
N ASP A 98 -14.55 4.45 -16.96
CA ASP A 98 -14.77 3.58 -15.80
C ASP A 98 -13.53 2.77 -15.43
N ALA A 99 -12.75 2.29 -16.41
CA ALA A 99 -11.47 1.65 -16.16
C ALA A 99 -10.47 2.63 -15.53
N VAL A 100 -10.40 3.86 -16.04
CA VAL A 100 -9.51 4.90 -15.50
C VAL A 100 -9.88 5.26 -14.07
N LEU A 101 -11.17 5.46 -13.78
CA LEU A 101 -11.64 5.76 -12.42
C LEU A 101 -11.34 4.62 -11.45
N GLN A 102 -11.49 3.36 -11.86
CA GLN A 102 -11.14 2.21 -11.03
C GLN A 102 -9.63 2.08 -10.79
N ILE A 103 -8.81 2.34 -11.82
CA ILE A 103 -7.35 2.36 -11.68
C ILE A 103 -6.93 3.49 -10.72
N LEU A 104 -7.53 4.67 -10.86
CA LEU A 104 -7.27 5.81 -9.97
C LEU A 104 -7.71 5.50 -8.53
N ASP A 105 -8.87 4.88 -8.33
CA ASP A 105 -9.33 4.48 -6.99
C ASP A 105 -8.36 3.50 -6.34
N ALA A 106 -7.89 2.49 -7.09
CA ALA A 106 -6.89 1.55 -6.61
C ALA A 106 -5.54 2.23 -6.30
N ALA A 107 -5.12 3.19 -7.13
CA ALA A 107 -3.86 3.89 -6.99
C ALA A 107 -3.84 4.94 -5.89
N LEU A 108 -4.92 5.72 -5.75
CA LEU A 108 -5.08 6.80 -4.79
C LEU A 108 -5.68 6.31 -3.47
N GLY A 109 -6.12 5.05 -3.39
CA GLY A 109 -6.58 4.41 -2.17
C GLY A 109 -5.68 4.61 -0.93
N PRO A 110 -4.34 4.61 -1.02
CA PRO A 110 -3.51 4.93 0.15
C PRO A 110 -3.65 6.38 0.63
N LEU A 111 -3.97 7.33 -0.25
CA LEU A 111 -4.14 8.73 0.12
C LEU A 111 -5.41 8.93 0.96
N THR A 112 -6.47 8.16 0.73
CA THR A 112 -7.67 8.24 1.57
C THR A 112 -7.38 7.80 3.00
N CYS A 113 -6.43 6.89 3.21
CA CYS A 113 -5.93 6.55 4.55
C CYS A 113 -5.15 7.70 5.22
N LEU A 114 -4.59 8.65 4.47
CA LEU A 114 -3.95 9.84 5.06
C LEU A 114 -4.98 10.84 5.60
N ILE A 115 -6.21 10.86 5.06
CA ILE A 115 -7.29 11.78 5.47
C ILE A 115 -7.67 11.61 6.94
N PRO A 116 -8.00 10.41 7.47
CA PRO A 116 -8.25 10.23 8.90
C PRO A 116 -6.94 10.30 9.72
N TYR A 117 -5.79 10.11 9.09
CA TYR A 117 -4.48 10.25 9.74
C TYR A 117 -4.14 11.72 10.08
N LEU A 118 -4.63 12.70 9.31
CA LEU A 118 -4.43 14.13 9.57
C LEU A 118 -5.04 14.63 10.89
N PRO A 119 -6.33 14.36 11.22
CA PRO A 119 -6.88 14.71 12.53
C PRO A 119 -6.25 13.87 13.64
N LEU A 120 -5.95 12.59 13.39
CA LEU A 120 -5.21 11.74 14.34
C LEU A 120 -3.76 12.17 14.54
N TRP A 121 -3.16 12.97 13.65
CA TRP A 121 -1.86 13.60 13.87
C TRP A 121 -1.95 14.74 14.88
N ALA A 122 -3.10 15.42 14.94
CA ALA A 122 -3.37 16.46 15.94
C ALA A 122 -3.69 15.88 17.33
N VAL A 123 -4.29 14.68 17.40
CA VAL A 123 -4.74 14.07 18.66
C VAL A 123 -3.61 13.79 19.67
N PRO A 124 -2.45 13.19 19.32
CA PRO A 124 -1.34 13.02 20.27
C PRO A 124 -0.70 14.35 20.69
N TYR A 125 -0.82 15.42 19.91
CA TYR A 125 -0.39 16.76 20.32
C TYR A 125 -1.31 17.33 21.42
N LEU A 126 -2.60 16.99 21.37
CA LEU A 126 -3.61 17.35 22.38
C LEU A 126 -3.65 16.36 23.57
N ALA A 127 -3.41 15.08 23.34
CA ALA A 127 -3.47 13.99 24.32
C ALA A 127 -2.12 13.68 24.99
N GLY A 128 -1.00 14.05 24.37
CA GLY A 128 0.35 13.96 24.95
C GLY A 128 0.58 14.97 26.09
N LEU A 129 -0.32 15.94 26.28
CA LEU A 129 -0.43 16.75 27.50
C LEU A 129 -1.09 15.99 28.66
N ALA A 130 -1.88 14.94 28.38
CA ALA A 130 -2.71 14.25 29.38
C ALA A 130 -2.21 12.86 29.77
N TRP A 131 -1.47 12.15 28.90
CA TRP A 131 -1.00 10.78 29.18
C TRP A 131 0.53 10.70 29.15
N GLY A 132 1.12 10.31 30.29
CA GLY A 132 2.56 10.37 30.56
C GLY A 132 3.44 9.71 29.50
N ARG A 133 4.55 10.39 29.17
CA ARG A 133 5.62 9.87 28.32
C ARG A 133 6.23 8.62 28.97
N GLY A 134 6.13 7.50 28.25
CA GLY A 134 7.05 6.39 28.39
C GLY A 134 6.38 5.06 28.67
N ARG A 135 6.33 4.22 27.64
CA ARG A 135 6.81 2.82 27.69
C ARG A 135 7.21 2.40 26.27
N PRO A 136 8.39 1.76 26.07
CA PRO A 136 8.69 1.10 24.81
C PRO A 136 7.73 -0.08 24.63
N GLY A 137 7.03 -0.13 23.49
CA GLY A 137 6.18 -1.26 23.15
C GLY A 137 7.00 -2.54 22.87
N PRO A 138 6.37 -3.72 22.89
CA PRO A 138 7.07 -4.98 22.64
C PRO A 138 7.69 -5.00 21.24
N GLU A 139 9.01 -5.17 21.17
CA GLU A 139 9.77 -5.20 19.93
C GLU A 139 9.71 -6.60 19.30
N LEU A 140 8.89 -6.76 18.26
CA LEU A 140 8.83 -7.99 17.44
C LEU A 140 10.09 -8.23 16.57
N LEU A 141 10.97 -7.23 16.42
CA LEU A 141 12.23 -7.32 15.68
C LEU A 141 13.31 -6.54 16.46
N PRO A 142 14.57 -6.99 16.50
CA PRO A 142 15.62 -6.31 17.26
C PRO A 142 15.76 -4.85 16.80
N PRO A 143 15.68 -3.88 17.73
CA PRO A 143 15.91 -2.48 17.40
C PRO A 143 17.31 -2.32 16.83
N GLY A 144 17.40 -1.79 15.61
CA GLY A 144 18.69 -1.50 14.98
C GLY A 144 19.12 -2.45 13.86
N SER A 145 18.29 -3.42 13.45
CA SER A 145 18.61 -4.15 12.21
C SER A 145 18.59 -3.19 11.00
N ARG A 146 19.58 -3.33 10.10
CA ARG A 146 19.70 -2.50 8.89
C ARG A 146 18.40 -2.51 8.06
N LEU A 147 17.70 -3.64 8.04
CA LEU A 147 16.43 -3.81 7.35
C LEU A 147 15.32 -2.94 7.95
N VAL A 148 15.15 -2.94 9.27
CA VAL A 148 14.15 -2.13 9.96
C VAL A 148 14.42 -0.65 9.70
N VAL A 149 15.68 -0.20 9.76
CA VAL A 149 16.06 1.18 9.44
C VAL A 149 15.75 1.53 7.99
N LEU A 150 16.01 0.62 7.05
CA LEU A 150 15.73 0.82 5.63
C LEU A 150 14.23 0.94 5.37
N ILE A 151 13.42 -0.03 5.80
CA ILE A 151 11.96 -0.04 5.64
C ILE A 151 11.37 1.25 6.22
N ASN A 152 11.84 1.63 7.39
CA ASN A 152 11.41 2.83 8.06
C ASN A 152 11.75 4.11 7.28
N ARG A 153 12.97 4.22 6.74
CA ARG A 153 13.39 5.35 5.90
C ARG A 153 12.56 5.47 4.62
N PHE A 154 12.12 4.34 4.08
CA PHE A 154 11.32 4.25 2.88
C PHE A 154 9.83 4.09 3.14
N ALA A 155 9.37 4.25 4.39
CA ALA A 155 8.00 3.87 4.76
C ALA A 155 6.94 4.60 3.92
N LEU A 156 7.07 5.93 3.80
CA LEU A 156 6.13 6.74 3.03
C LEU A 156 6.22 6.45 1.51
N PRO A 157 7.40 6.42 0.86
CA PRO A 157 7.50 5.97 -0.52
C PRO A 157 6.93 4.56 -0.76
N LEU A 158 7.27 3.57 0.08
CA LEU A 158 6.74 2.21 -0.06
C LEU A 158 5.21 2.21 0.04
N PHE A 159 4.66 2.92 1.02
CA PHE A 159 3.22 3.05 1.19
C PHE A 159 2.53 3.71 -0.01
N LEU A 160 3.10 4.77 -0.60
CA LEU A 160 2.50 5.44 -1.75
C LEU A 160 2.60 4.60 -3.03
N TRP A 161 3.75 3.98 -3.29
CA TRP A 161 4.02 3.33 -4.58
C TRP A 161 3.57 1.87 -4.66
N HIS A 162 3.25 1.21 -3.54
CA HIS A 162 2.85 -0.21 -3.56
C HIS A 162 1.61 -0.54 -4.41
N PRO A 163 0.54 0.28 -4.50
CA PRO A 163 -0.59 -0.06 -5.37
C PRO A 163 -0.22 0.16 -6.84
N THR A 164 0.66 1.13 -7.12
CA THR A 164 1.17 1.39 -8.47
C THR A 164 1.97 0.20 -9.00
N ALA A 165 2.74 -0.48 -8.15
CA ALA A 165 3.44 -1.71 -8.55
C ALA A 165 2.46 -2.79 -9.04
N LEU A 166 1.34 -2.98 -8.33
CA LEU A 166 0.30 -3.93 -8.71
C LEU A 166 -0.42 -3.52 -10.00
N VAL A 167 -0.78 -2.23 -10.14
CA VAL A 167 -1.39 -1.69 -11.36
C VAL A 167 -0.48 -1.88 -12.57
N LEU A 168 0.80 -1.51 -12.45
CA LEU A 168 1.74 -1.64 -13.57
C LEU A 168 1.95 -3.10 -13.96
N ALA A 169 2.05 -4.00 -12.99
CA ALA A 169 2.18 -5.43 -13.27
C ALA A 169 0.94 -5.95 -14.01
N ALA A 170 -0.27 -5.62 -13.53
CA ALA A 170 -1.52 -6.03 -14.16
C ALA A 170 -1.69 -5.43 -15.57
N LEU A 171 -1.34 -4.16 -15.78
CA LEU A 171 -1.42 -3.51 -17.09
C LEU A 171 -0.37 -4.04 -18.07
N ALA A 172 0.84 -4.35 -17.60
CA ALA A 172 1.91 -4.91 -18.43
C ALA A 172 1.53 -6.30 -18.97
N THR A 173 0.81 -7.09 -18.18
CA THR A 173 0.34 -8.42 -18.58
C THR A 173 -1.01 -8.40 -19.28
N ALA A 174 -1.76 -7.29 -19.26
CA ALA A 174 -3.09 -7.21 -19.85
C ALA A 174 -3.12 -7.60 -21.34
N ARG A 175 -2.04 -7.31 -22.09
CA ARG A 175 -1.91 -7.66 -23.52
C ARG A 175 -1.63 -9.14 -23.77
N LEU A 176 -1.22 -9.89 -22.75
CA LEU A 176 -0.90 -11.32 -22.83
C LEU A 176 -2.12 -12.22 -22.54
N GLY A 177 -3.29 -11.62 -22.29
CA GLY A 177 -4.49 -12.33 -21.84
C GLY A 177 -4.53 -12.53 -20.33
N PRO A 178 -5.52 -13.28 -19.80
CA PRO A 178 -5.65 -13.54 -18.37
C PRO A 178 -4.48 -14.36 -17.83
N ILE A 179 -3.71 -13.78 -16.92
CA ILE A 179 -2.61 -14.43 -16.20
C ILE A 179 -3.06 -14.71 -14.78
N ALA A 180 -2.92 -15.98 -14.40
CA ALA A 180 -3.27 -16.51 -13.09
C ALA A 180 -2.62 -15.72 -11.95
N GLY A 181 -3.44 -15.25 -11.02
CA GLY A 181 -2.98 -14.51 -9.85
C GLY A 181 -2.50 -13.10 -10.16
N LEU A 182 -2.74 -12.55 -11.36
CA LEU A 182 -2.36 -11.18 -11.70
C LEU A 182 -3.51 -10.35 -12.25
N ASN A 183 -4.04 -10.73 -13.42
CA ASN A 183 -5.10 -10.03 -14.14
C ASN A 183 -6.31 -10.91 -14.48
N ASP A 184 -6.39 -12.09 -13.87
CA ASP A 184 -7.55 -12.97 -13.92
C ASP A 184 -8.46 -12.79 -12.69
N SER A 185 -9.68 -13.31 -12.79
CA SER A 185 -10.62 -13.30 -11.68
C SER A 185 -10.16 -14.23 -10.55
N PRO A 186 -10.30 -13.83 -9.27
CA PRO A 186 -9.89 -14.65 -8.15
C PRO A 186 -10.80 -15.87 -7.96
N THR A 187 -10.53 -16.96 -8.67
CA THR A 187 -11.29 -18.21 -8.60
C THR A 187 -10.61 -19.20 -7.65
N GLY A 188 -10.95 -19.13 -6.37
CA GLY A 188 -10.58 -20.14 -5.36
C GLY A 188 -9.11 -20.11 -4.88
N PRO A 189 -8.67 -21.14 -4.13
CA PRO A 189 -7.37 -21.16 -3.44
C PRO A 189 -6.14 -21.19 -4.37
N LEU A 190 -6.30 -21.78 -5.57
CA LEU A 190 -5.21 -21.86 -6.55
C LEU A 190 -4.78 -20.46 -7.03
N TRP A 191 -5.72 -19.54 -7.13
CA TRP A 191 -5.42 -18.14 -7.46
C TRP A 191 -4.50 -17.49 -6.42
N LEU A 192 -4.70 -17.81 -5.13
CA LEU A 192 -3.86 -17.30 -4.06
C LEU A 192 -2.43 -17.83 -4.16
N LEU A 193 -2.25 -19.11 -4.49
CA LEU A 193 -0.92 -19.69 -4.72
C LEU A 193 -0.21 -19.04 -5.91
N ALA A 194 -0.94 -18.81 -7.01
CA ALA A 194 -0.40 -18.09 -8.16
C ALA A 194 -0.01 -16.65 -7.78
N ARG A 195 -0.84 -15.94 -7.00
CA ARG A 195 -0.54 -14.60 -6.49
C ARG A 195 0.70 -14.58 -5.58
N LEU A 196 0.90 -15.60 -4.74
CA LEU A 196 2.11 -15.73 -3.92
C LEU A 196 3.38 -15.81 -4.77
N ALA A 197 3.34 -16.50 -5.91
CA ALA A 197 4.46 -16.58 -6.84
C ALA A 197 4.82 -15.23 -7.49
N TRP A 198 3.87 -14.28 -7.55
CA TRP A 198 4.09 -12.94 -8.08
C TRP A 198 4.63 -11.94 -7.05
N LEU A 199 4.60 -12.24 -5.75
CA LEU A 199 5.10 -11.33 -4.70
C LEU A 199 6.56 -10.87 -4.92
N PRO A 200 7.51 -11.72 -5.33
CA PRO A 200 8.89 -11.28 -5.62
C PRO A 200 8.96 -10.30 -6.79
N VAL A 201 8.13 -10.48 -7.82
CA VAL A 201 8.07 -9.60 -8.98
C VAL A 201 7.49 -8.23 -8.56
N LEU A 202 6.39 -8.23 -7.83
CA LEU A 202 5.77 -7.01 -7.29
C LEU A 202 6.74 -6.25 -6.38
N ALA A 203 7.48 -6.97 -5.52
CA ALA A 203 8.52 -6.39 -4.67
C ALA A 203 9.62 -5.72 -5.50
N THR A 204 10.07 -6.37 -6.57
CA THR A 204 11.09 -5.84 -7.47
C THR A 204 10.62 -4.57 -8.19
N VAL A 205 9.39 -4.59 -8.71
CA VAL A 205 8.76 -3.41 -9.34
C VAL A 205 8.64 -2.26 -8.35
N LEU A 206 8.16 -2.53 -7.13
CA LEU A 206 8.05 -1.52 -6.08
C LEU A 206 9.41 -0.90 -5.73
N ILE A 207 10.44 -1.72 -5.56
CA ILE A 207 11.81 -1.26 -5.30
C ILE A 207 12.29 -0.36 -6.44
N GLY A 208 12.06 -0.76 -7.70
CA GLY A 208 12.38 0.02 -8.88
C GLY A 208 11.69 1.39 -8.91
N LEU A 209 10.38 1.42 -8.64
CA LEU A 209 9.59 2.65 -8.57
C LEU A 209 10.10 3.60 -7.48
N VAL A 210 10.35 3.09 -6.28
CA VAL A 210 10.87 3.89 -5.16
C VAL A 210 12.28 4.41 -5.46
N ALA A 211 13.12 3.60 -6.10
CA ALA A 211 14.45 4.02 -6.53
C ALA A 211 14.38 5.14 -7.58
N LEU A 212 13.48 5.03 -8.56
CA LEU A 212 13.29 6.02 -9.61
C LEU A 212 12.72 7.34 -9.05
N ALA A 213 11.71 7.26 -8.18
CA ALA A 213 11.09 8.42 -7.55
C ALA A 213 12.05 9.23 -6.66
N ARG A 214 13.16 8.62 -6.21
CA ARG A 214 14.23 9.28 -5.44
C ARG A 214 15.30 9.93 -6.29
N ARG A 215 15.48 9.51 -7.55
CA ARG A 215 16.49 10.10 -8.46
C ARG A 215 16.06 11.46 -9.01
N ARG A 216 14.78 11.80 -8.91
CA ARG A 216 14.20 13.11 -9.27
C ARG A 216 13.98 13.93 -8.02
#